data_AF-A0A5J5FBB0-F1
#
_entry.id   AF-A0A5J5FBB0-F1
#
_cell.length_a   1.000
_cell.length_b   1.000
_cell.length_c   1.000
_cell.angle_alpha   90.00
_cell.angle_beta   90.00
_cell.angle_gamma   90.00
#
_symmetry.space_group_name_H-M   'P 1'
#
loop_
_entity.id
_entity.type
_entity.pdbx_description
1 polymer ?
#
loop_
_entity_poly.entity_id
_entity_poly.type
_entity_poly.pdbx_seq_one_letter_code
_entity_poly.pdbx_strand_id
1 'polypeptide(L)'
;MGKSGQDFWKMIPNLHSQISLRTAKMPAAPPKAIVFLANNGQDPTEAAIPWEILTSAGCIVTFATEHGEVASADPVLLQSGVFASLLGPSKQATDSYKAMVASPEYQQPRAWSDKDFDILEYEIAILPGGHDKPIRQYLECQSLHEHLGRFLPHTARTCRQRPKVLGAICHGVLALAFAKCPVNPERSLLAEHGLQTTTLPKWMEGTAWVASQAWLKGSYYRTYIERGGWCCGDVEEAGGSYIRGPMSTKPFVHTDPNHRYISARFPGDAELWTKTILSEAKEAFGVW
;
A
#
# COMPACT_ATOMS: atom_id res chain seq x y z
N MET A 1 -8.95 68.28 -65.34
CA MET A 1 -9.58 68.92 -64.16
C MET A 1 -10.59 67.94 -63.62
N GLY A 2 -10.56 67.35 -62.42
CA GLY A 2 -9.74 67.51 -61.23
C GLY A 2 -10.61 67.10 -60.02
N LYS A 3 -10.10 66.17 -59.18
CA LYS A 3 -10.50 65.85 -57.77
C LYS A 3 -11.83 65.09 -57.57
N SER A 4 -12.04 64.19 -56.60
CA SER A 4 -11.23 63.49 -55.58
C SER A 4 -12.19 62.67 -54.68
N GLY A 5 -11.74 61.57 -54.07
CA GLY A 5 -12.38 60.93 -52.90
C GLY A 5 -12.49 59.42 -53.04
N GLN A 6 -11.41 58.64 -52.88
CA GLN A 6 -10.87 58.07 -51.63
C GLN A 6 -11.81 57.16 -50.83
N ASP A 7 -11.26 55.97 -50.55
CA ASP A 7 -11.45 55.10 -49.38
C ASP A 7 -12.66 54.16 -49.30
N PHE A 8 -12.50 52.92 -49.79
CA PHE A 8 -13.19 51.74 -49.23
C PHE A 8 -12.36 50.46 -49.41
N TRP A 9 -11.13 50.47 -48.89
CA TRP A 9 -10.37 49.24 -48.60
C TRP A 9 -9.88 49.31 -47.17
N LYS A 10 -10.62 48.69 -46.24
CA LYS A 10 -10.11 48.19 -44.96
C LYS A 10 -11.18 47.39 -44.21
N MET A 11 -10.73 46.27 -43.64
CA MET A 11 -11.38 45.44 -42.62
C MET A 11 -12.41 44.40 -43.09
N ILE A 12 -11.89 43.30 -43.66
CA ILE A 12 -12.44 41.96 -43.37
C ILE A 12 -11.43 41.27 -42.44
N PRO A 13 -11.76 40.98 -41.17
CA PRO A 13 -10.93 40.13 -40.35
C PRO A 13 -11.01 38.69 -40.88
N ASN A 14 -9.87 38.12 -41.27
CA ASN A 14 -9.69 36.68 -41.47
C ASN A 14 -10.01 35.94 -40.17
N LEU A 15 -11.18 35.33 -40.08
CA LEU A 15 -11.56 34.48 -38.96
C LEU A 15 -11.13 33.03 -39.23
N HIS A 16 -9.82 32.79 -39.31
CA HIS A 16 -9.27 31.46 -39.09
C HIS A 16 -8.89 31.32 -37.61
N SER A 17 -9.91 31.24 -36.75
CA SER A 17 -9.72 30.73 -35.39
C SER A 17 -9.53 29.22 -35.48
N GLN A 18 -8.28 28.78 -35.41
CA GLN A 18 -7.97 27.38 -35.08
C GLN A 18 -8.49 27.12 -33.67
N ILE A 19 -9.70 26.59 -33.57
CA ILE A 19 -10.18 25.93 -32.35
C ILE A 19 -9.37 24.63 -32.27
N SER A 20 -8.27 24.67 -31.53
CA SER A 20 -7.65 23.46 -31.01
C SER A 20 -8.69 22.81 -30.10
N LEU A 21 -9.41 21.82 -30.66
CA LEU A 21 -10.13 20.85 -29.86
C LEU A 21 -9.08 20.12 -29.03
N ARG A 22 -8.77 20.65 -27.84
CA ARG A 22 -8.27 19.84 -26.74
C ARG A 22 -9.30 18.75 -26.58
N THR A 23 -9.02 17.56 -27.10
CA THR A 23 -9.74 16.36 -26.73
C THR A 23 -9.69 16.31 -25.21
N ALA A 24 -10.82 16.59 -24.57
CA ALA A 24 -10.96 16.33 -23.15
C ALA A 24 -10.70 14.84 -23.00
N LYS A 25 -9.51 14.48 -22.52
CA LYS A 25 -9.15 13.10 -22.22
C LYS A 25 -10.22 12.62 -21.25
N MET A 26 -11.03 11.65 -21.67
CA MET A 26 -12.01 11.05 -20.76
C MET A 26 -11.30 10.63 -19.48
N PRO A 27 -11.89 10.86 -18.29
CA PRO A 27 -11.29 10.41 -17.05
C PRO A 27 -11.01 8.91 -17.19
N ALA A 28 -9.81 8.50 -16.78
CA ALA A 28 -9.44 7.10 -16.80
C ALA A 28 -10.43 6.31 -15.94
N ALA A 29 -10.68 5.05 -16.27
CA ALA A 29 -11.48 4.19 -15.42
C ALA A 29 -10.86 4.19 -13.99
N PRO A 30 -11.67 4.16 -12.92
CA PRO A 30 -11.12 4.22 -11.58
C PRO A 30 -10.19 3.02 -11.31
N PRO A 31 -8.99 3.24 -10.76
CA PRO A 31 -8.04 2.15 -10.51
C PRO A 31 -8.61 1.11 -9.55
N LYS A 32 -8.35 -0.16 -9.83
CA LYS A 32 -8.66 -1.26 -8.91
C LYS A 32 -7.52 -1.41 -7.91
N ALA A 33 -7.84 -1.39 -6.63
CA ALA A 33 -6.90 -1.58 -5.53
C ALA A 33 -7.22 -2.88 -4.78
N ILE A 34 -6.20 -3.68 -4.49
CA ILE A 34 -6.33 -4.88 -3.66
C ILE A 34 -5.60 -4.73 -2.33
N VAL A 35 -6.28 -5.13 -1.26
CA VAL A 35 -5.76 -5.15 0.11
C VAL A 35 -5.66 -6.61 0.56
N PHE A 36 -4.44 -7.11 0.75
CA PHE A 36 -4.21 -8.46 1.24
C PHE A 36 -4.23 -8.48 2.77
N LEU A 37 -5.03 -9.36 3.37
CA LEU A 37 -5.12 -9.50 4.82
C LEU A 37 -4.82 -10.94 5.22
N ALA A 38 -4.19 -11.12 6.39
CA ALA A 38 -4.34 -12.41 7.08
C ALA A 38 -5.80 -12.62 7.48
N ASN A 39 -6.16 -13.88 7.75
CA ASN A 39 -7.47 -14.16 8.31
C ASN A 39 -7.64 -13.50 9.68
N ASN A 40 -6.54 -13.36 10.44
CA ASN A 40 -6.54 -12.74 11.76
C ASN A 40 -5.25 -11.95 12.04
N GLY A 41 -5.31 -10.94 12.92
CA GLY A 41 -4.15 -10.36 13.60
C GLY A 41 -3.48 -9.16 12.91
N GLN A 42 -4.05 -8.67 11.81
CA GLN A 42 -3.63 -7.41 11.20
C GLN A 42 -3.90 -6.22 12.11
N ASP A 43 -3.11 -5.16 11.95
CA ASP A 43 -3.36 -3.89 12.61
C ASP A 43 -4.60 -3.21 11.98
N PRO A 44 -5.60 -2.78 12.77
CA PRO A 44 -6.83 -2.20 12.24
C PRO A 44 -6.58 -0.87 11.51
N THR A 45 -5.60 -0.07 11.94
CA THR A 45 -5.26 1.21 11.32
C THR A 45 -4.64 0.99 9.95
N GLU A 46 -3.73 0.02 9.84
CA GLU A 46 -3.00 -0.27 8.60
C GLU A 46 -3.88 -0.88 7.51
N ALA A 47 -5.09 -1.36 7.84
CA ALA A 47 -6.10 -1.77 6.87
C ALA A 47 -7.16 -0.67 6.64
N ALA A 48 -7.69 -0.06 7.71
CA ALA A 48 -8.82 0.86 7.64
C ALA A 48 -8.48 2.22 7.03
N ILE A 49 -7.35 2.81 7.40
CA ILE A 49 -6.95 4.13 6.89
C ILE A 49 -6.67 4.07 5.38
N PRO A 50 -5.93 3.07 4.86
CA PRO A 50 -5.79 2.94 3.42
C PRO A 50 -7.11 2.73 2.69
N TRP A 51 -8.00 1.88 3.23
CA TRP A 51 -9.32 1.66 2.64
C TRP A 51 -10.12 2.96 2.53
N GLU A 52 -10.22 3.73 3.62
CA GLU A 52 -10.97 5.00 3.63
C GLU A 52 -10.40 5.99 2.61
N ILE A 53 -9.07 6.13 2.56
CA ILE A 53 -8.41 7.08 1.66
C ILE A 53 -8.53 6.65 0.19
N LEU A 54 -8.35 5.35 -0.11
CA LEU A 54 -8.45 4.82 -1.48
C LEU A 54 -9.88 4.92 -2.01
N THR A 55 -10.88 4.52 -1.21
CA THR A 55 -12.30 4.63 -1.59
C THR A 55 -12.73 6.08 -1.76
N SER A 56 -12.31 6.98 -0.85
CA SER A 56 -12.58 8.43 -0.96
C SER A 56 -11.91 9.06 -2.19
N ALA A 57 -10.79 8.49 -2.64
CA ALA A 57 -10.14 8.89 -3.88
C ALA A 57 -10.77 8.27 -5.14
N GLY A 58 -11.85 7.49 -5.00
CA GLY A 58 -12.57 6.87 -6.11
C GLY A 58 -12.00 5.53 -6.57
N CYS A 59 -10.97 4.97 -5.91
CA CYS A 59 -10.47 3.64 -6.26
C CYS A 59 -11.51 2.56 -5.95
N ILE A 60 -11.55 1.51 -6.77
CA ILE A 60 -12.36 0.32 -6.51
C ILE A 60 -11.54 -0.60 -5.62
N VAL A 61 -11.84 -0.62 -4.32
CA VAL A 61 -11.10 -1.43 -3.34
C VAL A 61 -11.68 -2.84 -3.25
N THR A 62 -10.80 -3.84 -3.23
CA THR A 62 -11.13 -5.24 -3.00
C THR A 62 -10.24 -5.79 -1.90
N PHE A 63 -10.83 -6.51 -0.95
CA PHE A 63 -10.07 -7.26 0.03
C PHE A 63 -9.79 -8.67 -0.48
N ALA A 64 -8.66 -9.24 -0.07
CA ALA A 64 -8.37 -10.63 -0.31
C ALA A 64 -7.80 -11.30 0.95
N THR A 65 -8.23 -12.53 1.16
CA THR A 65 -7.71 -13.48 2.16
C THR A 65 -7.37 -14.79 1.43
N GLU A 66 -6.72 -15.73 2.10
CA GLU A 66 -6.22 -16.93 1.43
C GLU A 66 -7.33 -17.71 0.73
N HIS A 67 -8.42 -17.95 1.45
CA HIS A 67 -9.56 -18.71 0.99
C HIS A 67 -10.85 -17.87 0.87
N GLY A 68 -10.75 -16.54 0.90
CA GLY A 68 -11.91 -15.65 0.77
C GLY A 68 -12.76 -15.57 2.04
N GLU A 69 -12.19 -15.90 3.20
CA GLU A 69 -12.80 -15.71 4.51
C GLU A 69 -12.73 -14.23 4.94
N VAL A 70 -13.74 -13.73 5.65
CA VAL A 70 -13.71 -12.37 6.20
C VAL A 70 -12.65 -12.29 7.29
N ALA A 71 -11.69 -11.38 7.12
CA ALA A 71 -10.60 -11.19 8.07
C ALA A 71 -11.10 -10.55 9.38
N SER A 72 -10.37 -10.76 10.48
CA SER A 72 -10.57 -10.04 11.74
C SER A 72 -9.27 -9.37 12.19
N ALA A 73 -9.31 -8.08 12.49
CA ALA A 73 -8.13 -7.41 13.03
C ALA A 73 -7.84 -7.92 14.44
N ASP A 74 -6.65 -7.58 14.95
CA ASP A 74 -6.21 -8.02 16.26
C ASP A 74 -7.21 -7.61 17.36
N PRO A 75 -7.86 -8.58 18.05
CA PRO A 75 -8.86 -8.28 19.06
C PRO A 75 -8.29 -7.52 20.26
N VAL A 76 -6.98 -7.62 20.54
CA VAL A 76 -6.32 -6.88 21.63
C VAL A 76 -6.24 -5.39 21.30
N LEU A 77 -6.05 -5.03 20.04
CA LEU A 77 -6.06 -3.63 19.58
C LEU A 77 -7.48 -3.07 19.49
N LEU A 78 -8.47 -3.94 19.28
CA LEU A 78 -9.89 -3.57 19.20
C LEU A 78 -10.61 -3.49 20.56
N GLN A 79 -10.07 -4.13 21.61
CA GLN A 79 -10.64 -4.13 22.95
C GLN A 79 -10.48 -2.77 23.63
N SER A 80 -11.49 -2.33 24.37
CA SER A 80 -11.38 -1.18 25.28
C SER A 80 -10.51 -1.54 26.50
N GLY A 81 -9.41 -0.81 26.68
CA GLY A 81 -8.49 -0.99 27.80
C GLY A 81 -7.30 -0.04 27.74
N VAL A 82 -6.52 0.06 28.82
CA VAL A 82 -5.39 1.02 28.90
C VAL A 82 -4.32 0.74 27.83
N PHE A 83 -4.12 -0.53 27.47
CA PHE A 83 -3.23 -0.95 26.38
C PHE A 83 -3.69 -0.42 25.01
N ALA A 84 -4.97 -0.58 24.67
CA ALA A 84 -5.54 -0.01 23.45
C ALA A 84 -5.62 1.51 23.49
N SER A 85 -5.72 2.13 24.67
CA SER A 85 -5.66 3.60 24.77
C SER A 85 -4.27 4.19 24.52
N LEU A 86 -3.21 3.39 24.70
CA LEU A 86 -1.82 3.81 24.50
C LEU A 86 -1.24 3.38 23.15
N LEU A 87 -1.61 2.19 22.67
CA LEU A 87 -1.06 1.57 21.46
C LEU A 87 -2.11 1.17 20.43
N GLY A 88 -3.40 1.31 20.77
CA GLY A 88 -4.50 1.00 19.85
C GLY A 88 -4.76 2.13 18.85
N PRO A 89 -5.69 1.89 17.91
CA PRO A 89 -6.03 2.86 16.88
C PRO A 89 -6.55 4.16 17.48
N SER A 90 -6.28 5.28 16.80
CA SER A 90 -6.93 6.56 17.10
C SER A 90 -8.45 6.44 16.98
N LYS A 91 -9.21 7.41 17.53
CA LYS A 91 -10.66 7.43 17.36
C LYS A 91 -11.05 7.40 15.87
N GLN A 92 -10.34 8.17 15.05
CA GLN A 92 -10.54 8.17 13.60
C GLN A 92 -10.32 6.77 13.04
N ALA A 93 -9.17 6.15 13.28
CA ALA A 93 -8.88 4.80 12.77
C ALA A 93 -9.87 3.74 13.26
N THR A 94 -10.39 3.89 14.48
CA THR A 94 -11.44 3.02 15.03
C THR A 94 -12.77 3.17 14.28
N ASP A 95 -13.18 4.41 14.00
CA ASP A 95 -14.41 4.70 13.26
C ASP A 95 -14.28 4.23 11.79
N SER A 96 -13.14 4.47 11.17
CA SER A 96 -12.81 3.97 9.82
C SER A 96 -12.82 2.44 9.79
N TYR A 97 -12.27 1.78 10.81
CA TYR A 97 -12.30 0.31 10.89
C TYR A 97 -13.72 -0.22 11.00
N LYS A 98 -14.58 0.39 11.83
CA LYS A 98 -16.00 0.01 11.94
C LYS A 98 -16.74 0.18 10.62
N ALA A 99 -16.48 1.28 9.90
CA ALA A 99 -17.08 1.51 8.59
C ALA A 99 -16.58 0.49 7.56
N MET A 100 -15.27 0.21 7.55
CA MET A 100 -14.65 -0.78 6.67
C MET A 100 -15.24 -2.17 6.89
N VAL A 101 -15.30 -2.66 8.13
CA VAL A 101 -15.84 -4.01 8.38
C VAL A 101 -17.32 -4.13 8.04
N ALA A 102 -18.07 -3.02 8.00
CA ALA A 102 -19.47 -3.01 7.58
C ALA A 102 -19.64 -2.91 6.06
N SER A 103 -18.57 -2.68 5.29
CA SER A 103 -18.66 -2.44 3.85
C SER A 103 -18.83 -3.75 3.06
N PRO A 104 -19.55 -3.72 1.91
CA PRO A 104 -19.74 -4.91 1.08
C PRO A 104 -18.43 -5.55 0.61
N GLU A 105 -17.45 -4.73 0.24
CA GLU A 105 -16.15 -5.21 -0.25
C GLU A 105 -15.33 -5.91 0.84
N TYR A 106 -15.48 -5.55 2.12
CA TYR A 106 -14.83 -6.26 3.24
C TYR A 106 -15.53 -7.58 3.57
N GLN A 107 -16.85 -7.61 3.44
CA GLN A 107 -17.68 -8.80 3.70
C GLN A 107 -17.59 -9.85 2.57
N GLN A 108 -16.96 -9.52 1.44
CA GLN A 108 -16.80 -10.41 0.29
C GLN A 108 -15.35 -10.43 -0.22
N PRO A 109 -14.38 -10.86 0.60
CA PRO A 109 -13.00 -10.89 0.17
C PRO A 109 -12.79 -11.98 -0.89
N ARG A 110 -11.88 -11.71 -1.83
CA ARG A 110 -11.44 -12.68 -2.84
C ARG A 110 -10.50 -13.71 -2.20
N ALA A 111 -10.57 -14.95 -2.66
CA ALA A 111 -9.60 -15.99 -2.35
C ALA A 111 -8.39 -15.86 -3.27
N TRP A 112 -7.22 -15.45 -2.77
CA TRP A 112 -6.03 -15.38 -3.63
C TRP A 112 -5.46 -16.75 -3.99
N SER A 113 -5.84 -17.81 -3.25
CA SER A 113 -5.48 -19.19 -3.56
C SER A 113 -6.32 -19.80 -4.70
N ASP A 114 -7.39 -19.11 -5.14
CA ASP A 114 -8.20 -19.56 -6.26
C ASP A 114 -7.40 -19.50 -7.57
N LYS A 115 -7.54 -20.51 -8.42
CA LYS A 115 -6.93 -20.60 -9.75
C LYS A 115 -7.35 -19.45 -10.67
N ASP A 116 -8.54 -18.90 -10.46
CA ASP A 116 -9.11 -17.84 -11.29
C ASP A 116 -8.75 -16.45 -10.73
N PHE A 117 -7.98 -16.38 -9.64
CA PHE A 117 -7.48 -15.14 -9.10
C PHE A 117 -6.22 -14.66 -9.84
N ASP A 118 -6.27 -13.45 -10.40
CA ASP A 118 -5.12 -12.80 -11.00
C ASP A 118 -4.87 -11.42 -10.39
N ILE A 119 -3.77 -11.29 -9.65
CA ILE A 119 -3.34 -10.01 -9.06
C ILE A 119 -3.10 -8.92 -10.13
N LEU A 120 -2.80 -9.29 -11.39
CA LEU A 120 -2.55 -8.33 -12.46
C LEU A 120 -3.83 -7.62 -12.96
N GLU A 121 -5.01 -8.05 -12.51
CA GLU A 121 -6.27 -7.32 -12.69
C GLU A 121 -6.36 -6.02 -11.88
N TYR A 122 -5.51 -5.87 -10.85
CA TYR A 122 -5.49 -4.71 -9.95
C TYR A 122 -4.34 -3.77 -10.30
N GLU A 123 -4.54 -2.47 -10.24
CA GLU A 123 -3.52 -1.45 -10.49
C GLU A 123 -2.68 -1.14 -9.24
N ILE A 124 -3.29 -1.26 -8.07
CA ILE A 124 -2.67 -0.99 -6.77
C ILE A 124 -2.78 -2.27 -5.92
N ALA A 125 -1.68 -2.68 -5.30
CA ALA A 125 -1.70 -3.72 -4.27
C ALA A 125 -1.11 -3.14 -2.97
N ILE A 126 -1.72 -3.43 -1.84
CA ILE A 126 -1.20 -3.03 -0.53
C ILE A 126 -1.11 -4.23 0.43
N LEU A 127 -0.05 -4.20 1.25
CA LEU A 127 0.30 -5.22 2.23
C LEU A 127 0.35 -4.59 3.64
N PRO A 128 -0.80 -4.53 4.35
CA PRO A 128 -0.87 -4.14 5.75
C PRO A 128 -0.10 -5.08 6.67
N GLY A 129 0.52 -4.56 7.71
CA GLY A 129 1.13 -5.36 8.75
C GLY A 129 0.16 -5.77 9.85
N GLY A 130 0.77 -6.10 10.97
CA GLY A 130 0.19 -6.70 12.16
C GLY A 130 1.36 -7.16 13.02
N HIS A 131 1.16 -7.26 14.33
CA HIS A 131 2.27 -7.55 15.25
C HIS A 131 2.09 -8.87 16.01
N ASP A 132 0.88 -9.43 16.01
CA ASP A 132 0.64 -10.73 16.62
C ASP A 132 0.89 -11.86 15.61
N LYS A 133 1.19 -13.05 16.13
CA LYS A 133 1.58 -14.24 15.37
C LYS A 133 0.61 -14.65 14.25
N PRO A 134 -0.73 -14.44 14.35
CA PRO A 134 -1.63 -14.82 13.26
C PRO A 134 -1.32 -14.16 11.91
N ILE A 135 -0.68 -12.98 11.90
CA ILE A 135 -0.29 -12.29 10.66
C ILE A 135 0.66 -13.13 9.79
N ARG A 136 1.42 -14.05 10.41
CA ARG A 136 2.38 -14.92 9.72
C ARG A 136 1.76 -15.75 8.60
N GLN A 137 0.49 -16.12 8.76
CA GLN A 137 -0.26 -16.89 7.76
C GLN A 137 -0.05 -16.31 6.36
N TYR A 138 -0.28 -15.01 6.19
CA TYR A 138 -0.20 -14.39 4.87
C TYR A 138 1.23 -13.97 4.50
N LEU A 139 2.06 -13.61 5.49
CA LEU A 139 3.47 -13.25 5.25
C LEU A 139 4.30 -14.41 4.70
N GLU A 140 3.97 -15.64 5.10
CA GLU A 140 4.66 -16.87 4.71
C GLU A 140 3.94 -17.63 3.58
N CYS A 141 2.79 -17.14 3.10
CA CYS A 141 1.95 -17.84 2.15
C CYS A 141 2.57 -17.90 0.73
N GLN A 142 2.94 -19.11 0.31
CA GLN A 142 3.57 -19.33 -1.00
C GLN A 142 2.69 -18.86 -2.17
N SER A 143 1.38 -19.12 -2.15
CA SER A 143 0.51 -18.69 -3.25
C SER A 143 0.45 -17.17 -3.36
N LEU A 144 0.52 -16.44 -2.24
CA LEU A 144 0.62 -14.98 -2.28
C LEU A 144 1.97 -14.53 -2.83
N HIS A 145 3.06 -15.19 -2.45
CA HIS A 145 4.40 -14.89 -2.96
C HIS A 145 4.48 -15.01 -4.48
N GLU A 146 3.81 -16.01 -5.07
CA GLU A 146 3.71 -16.18 -6.52
C GLU A 146 2.99 -14.99 -7.18
N HIS A 147 1.90 -14.50 -6.60
CA HIS A 147 1.22 -13.28 -7.06
C HIS A 147 2.14 -12.06 -6.97
N LEU A 148 2.82 -11.87 -5.85
CA LEU A 148 3.75 -10.74 -5.66
C LEU A 148 4.91 -10.80 -6.67
N GLY A 149 5.44 -11.99 -6.96
CA GLY A 149 6.48 -12.18 -7.97
C GLY A 149 6.04 -11.81 -9.39
N ARG A 150 4.74 -11.97 -9.71
CA ARG A 150 4.17 -11.51 -10.99
C ARG A 150 3.88 -10.01 -10.99
N PHE A 151 3.46 -9.44 -9.86
CA PHE A 151 3.07 -8.03 -9.76
C PHE A 151 4.26 -7.07 -9.71
N LEU A 152 5.29 -7.41 -8.92
CA LEU A 152 6.44 -6.54 -8.64
C LEU A 152 7.16 -6.01 -9.89
N PRO A 153 7.43 -6.81 -10.95
CA PRO A 153 8.06 -6.32 -12.18
C PRO A 153 7.31 -5.15 -12.83
N HIS A 154 5.97 -5.10 -12.73
CA HIS A 154 5.17 -4.03 -13.31
C HIS A 154 5.22 -2.72 -12.51
N THR A 155 5.80 -2.74 -11.31
CA THR A 155 6.03 -1.54 -10.51
C THR A 155 7.28 -0.77 -10.96
N ALA A 156 8.18 -1.40 -11.73
CA ALA A 156 9.38 -0.74 -12.24
C ALA A 156 9.02 0.58 -12.96
N ARG A 157 9.77 1.65 -12.69
CA ARG A 157 9.53 2.96 -13.31
C ARG A 157 9.69 2.94 -14.83
N THR A 158 10.46 2.00 -15.34
CA THR A 158 10.64 1.71 -16.77
C THR A 158 9.43 1.00 -17.40
N CYS A 159 8.56 0.37 -16.60
CA CYS A 159 7.34 -0.28 -17.09
C CYS A 159 6.36 0.77 -17.62
N ARG A 160 6.06 0.69 -18.93
CA ARG A 160 5.11 1.60 -19.61
C ARG A 160 3.73 0.98 -19.81
N GLN A 161 3.67 -0.35 -19.90
CA GLN A 161 2.43 -1.06 -20.19
C GLN A 161 1.81 -1.55 -18.89
N ARG A 162 0.61 -1.07 -18.57
CA ARG A 162 -0.12 -1.38 -17.34
C ARG A 162 0.79 -1.28 -16.10
N PRO A 163 1.39 -0.10 -15.84
CA PRO A 163 2.21 0.08 -14.64
C PRO A 163 1.38 -0.25 -13.41
N LYS A 164 2.06 -0.63 -12.32
CA LYS A 164 1.44 -1.00 -11.05
C LYS A 164 2.06 -0.21 -9.91
N VAL A 165 1.33 -0.10 -8.80
CA VAL A 165 1.83 0.51 -7.56
C VAL A 165 1.69 -0.49 -6.43
N LEU A 166 2.77 -0.70 -5.67
CA LEU A 166 2.81 -1.61 -4.54
C LEU A 166 3.08 -0.84 -3.25
N GLY A 167 2.26 -1.06 -2.24
CA GLY A 167 2.47 -0.57 -0.89
C GLY A 167 2.77 -1.71 0.08
N ALA A 168 3.70 -1.52 1.01
CA ALA A 168 3.81 -2.37 2.20
C ALA A 168 4.09 -1.54 3.45
N ILE A 169 3.55 -1.94 4.60
CA ILE A 169 3.72 -1.21 5.86
C ILE A 169 4.02 -2.18 7.00
N CYS A 170 4.86 -1.75 7.95
CA CYS A 170 5.19 -2.53 9.13
C CYS A 170 5.70 -3.94 8.75
N HIS A 171 5.13 -5.00 9.32
CA HIS A 171 5.46 -6.39 9.01
C HIS A 171 4.96 -6.85 7.63
N GLY A 172 4.07 -6.13 6.96
CA GLY A 172 3.62 -6.49 5.61
C GLY A 172 4.75 -6.50 4.57
N VAL A 173 5.84 -5.78 4.84
CA VAL A 173 7.08 -5.82 4.05
C VAL A 173 7.68 -7.23 4.02
N LEU A 174 7.47 -8.03 5.08
CA LEU A 174 8.04 -9.37 5.17
C LEU A 174 7.47 -10.36 4.15
N ALA A 175 6.27 -10.10 3.62
CA ALA A 175 5.74 -10.89 2.51
C ALA A 175 6.67 -10.82 1.28
N LEU A 176 7.29 -9.67 1.02
CA LEU A 176 8.30 -9.51 -0.04
C LEU A 176 9.68 -10.05 0.35
N ALA A 177 10.02 -9.97 1.64
CA ALA A 177 11.29 -10.50 2.17
C ALA A 177 11.33 -12.03 2.10
N PHE A 178 10.20 -12.69 2.34
CA PHE A 178 10.11 -14.15 2.35
C PHE A 178 9.74 -14.74 0.98
N ALA A 179 9.07 -13.97 0.13
CA ALA A 179 8.79 -14.38 -1.25
C ALA A 179 10.09 -14.64 -2.02
N LYS A 180 10.26 -15.87 -2.49
CA LYS A 180 11.36 -16.23 -3.39
C LYS A 180 11.06 -15.77 -4.81
N CYS A 181 12.09 -15.30 -5.51
CA CYS A 181 11.93 -14.90 -6.90
C CYS A 181 11.75 -16.14 -7.81
N PRO A 182 10.72 -16.21 -8.66
CA PRO A 182 10.52 -17.36 -9.56
C PRO A 182 11.69 -17.63 -10.51
N VAL A 183 12.40 -16.59 -10.95
CA VAL A 183 13.57 -16.73 -11.85
C VAL A 183 14.87 -17.01 -11.09
N ASN A 184 14.91 -16.76 -9.78
CA ASN A 184 16.06 -17.02 -8.92
C ASN A 184 15.59 -17.41 -7.51
N PRO A 185 15.24 -18.69 -7.29
CA PRO A 185 14.63 -19.14 -6.03
C PRO A 185 15.50 -18.94 -4.78
N GLU A 186 16.80 -18.73 -4.95
CA GLU A 186 17.72 -18.45 -3.83
C GLU A 186 17.51 -17.03 -3.27
N ARG A 187 17.04 -16.08 -4.08
CA ARG A 187 16.89 -14.68 -3.72
C ARG A 187 15.45 -14.33 -3.36
N SER A 188 15.29 -13.47 -2.37
CA SER A 188 14.00 -12.84 -2.09
C SER A 188 13.60 -11.88 -3.22
N LEU A 189 12.33 -11.50 -3.30
CA LEU A 189 11.89 -10.43 -4.20
C LEU A 189 12.56 -9.09 -3.87
N LEU A 190 12.82 -8.80 -2.58
CA LEU A 190 13.55 -7.60 -2.19
C LEU A 190 14.97 -7.58 -2.80
N ALA A 191 15.72 -8.68 -2.64
CA ALA A 191 17.09 -8.78 -3.12
C ALA A 191 17.16 -8.79 -4.65
N GLU A 192 16.32 -9.59 -5.30
CA GLU A 192 16.35 -9.73 -6.76
C GLU A 192 16.08 -8.40 -7.47
N HIS A 193 15.11 -7.64 -6.97
CA HIS A 193 14.76 -6.33 -7.56
C HIS A 193 15.57 -5.16 -6.99
N GLY A 194 16.48 -5.42 -6.04
CA GLY A 194 17.29 -4.39 -5.39
C GLY A 194 16.46 -3.32 -4.70
N LEU A 195 15.35 -3.71 -4.07
CA LEU A 195 14.40 -2.77 -3.46
C LEU A 195 15.00 -2.08 -2.23
N GLN A 196 14.81 -0.76 -2.19
CA GLN A 196 14.93 0.03 -0.97
C GLN A 196 13.60 0.01 -0.22
N THR A 197 13.63 -0.34 1.07
CA THR A 197 12.42 -0.48 1.88
C THR A 197 12.62 0.05 3.29
N THR A 198 11.62 0.72 3.83
CA THR A 198 11.48 0.89 5.29
C THR A 198 10.54 -0.18 5.84
N THR A 199 10.57 -0.38 7.14
CA THR A 199 9.72 -1.33 7.89
C THR A 199 9.80 -0.95 9.38
N LEU A 200 9.14 -1.70 10.27
CA LEU A 200 9.14 -1.44 11.70
C LEU A 200 10.59 -1.44 12.24
N PRO A 201 11.11 -0.29 12.72
CA PRO A 201 12.47 -0.21 13.22
C PRO A 201 12.60 -0.95 14.54
N LYS A 202 13.75 -1.60 14.75
CA LYS A 202 14.11 -2.30 16.00
C LYS A 202 13.79 -1.52 17.28
N TRP A 203 13.97 -0.19 17.30
CA TRP A 203 13.67 0.61 18.49
C TRP A 203 12.16 0.75 18.75
N MET A 204 11.34 0.84 17.69
CA MET A 204 9.88 0.88 17.83
C MET A 204 9.35 -0.48 18.26
N GLU A 205 9.79 -1.55 17.59
CA GLU A 205 9.42 -2.93 17.93
C GLU A 205 9.87 -3.28 19.35
N GLY A 206 11.08 -2.87 19.74
CA GLY A 206 11.60 -3.05 21.10
C GLY A 206 10.82 -2.27 22.16
N THR A 207 10.40 -1.04 21.86
CA THR A 207 9.58 -0.23 22.78
C THR A 207 8.19 -0.83 22.94
N ALA A 208 7.57 -1.27 21.83
CA ALA A 208 6.28 -1.97 21.85
C ALA A 208 6.40 -3.30 22.62
N TRP A 209 7.46 -4.07 22.40
CA TRP A 209 7.73 -5.30 23.13
C TRP A 209 7.86 -5.09 24.64
N VAL A 210 8.67 -4.12 25.07
CA VAL A 210 8.78 -3.74 26.49
C VAL A 210 7.42 -3.33 27.04
N ALA A 211 6.63 -2.56 26.29
CA ALA A 211 5.27 -2.23 26.68
C ALA A 211 4.41 -3.51 26.85
N SER A 212 4.36 -4.43 25.87
CA SER A 212 3.57 -5.68 26.03
C SER A 212 3.96 -6.53 27.25
N GLN A 213 5.24 -6.55 27.62
CA GLN A 213 5.70 -7.23 28.83
C GLN A 213 5.16 -6.55 30.10
N ALA A 214 5.19 -5.22 30.14
CA ALA A 214 4.66 -4.43 31.27
C ALA A 214 3.14 -4.60 31.47
N TRP A 215 2.40 -5.01 30.43
CA TRP A 215 0.94 -5.24 30.47
C TRP A 215 0.55 -6.73 30.54
N LEU A 216 1.45 -7.63 30.97
CA LEU A 216 1.22 -9.08 31.09
C LEU A 216 0.80 -9.79 29.79
N LYS A 217 1.04 -9.17 28.62
CA LYS A 217 0.80 -9.77 27.30
C LYS A 217 2.01 -10.55 26.78
N GLY A 218 3.07 -10.66 27.59
CA GLY A 218 4.24 -11.44 27.26
C GLY A 218 4.84 -11.03 25.93
N SER A 219 5.16 -12.00 25.08
CA SER A 219 5.87 -11.80 23.81
C SER A 219 4.99 -11.31 22.65
N TYR A 220 3.89 -10.62 22.94
CA TYR A 220 2.83 -10.29 21.98
C TYR A 220 3.32 -9.44 20.79
N TYR A 221 4.22 -8.47 20.99
CA TYR A 221 4.78 -7.66 19.90
C TYR A 221 5.97 -8.28 19.14
N ARG A 222 6.23 -9.58 19.31
CA ARG A 222 7.29 -10.29 18.59
C ARG A 222 6.65 -11.33 17.68
N THR A 223 6.52 -10.98 16.40
CA THR A 223 5.95 -11.86 15.37
C THR A 223 6.80 -13.13 15.17
N TYR A 224 8.13 -12.99 15.14
CA TYR A 224 9.11 -14.06 14.91
C TYR A 224 10.10 -14.20 16.08
N ILE A 225 9.58 -14.55 17.27
CA ILE A 225 10.42 -14.69 18.48
C ILE A 225 11.54 -15.71 18.27
N GLU A 226 11.21 -16.81 17.60
CA GLU A 226 12.09 -17.94 17.35
C GLU A 226 13.25 -17.61 16.40
N ARG A 227 13.08 -16.60 15.54
CA ARG A 227 14.16 -16.13 14.66
C ARG A 227 15.16 -15.23 15.37
N GLY A 228 14.83 -14.74 16.57
CA GLY A 228 15.67 -13.83 17.33
C GLY A 228 15.75 -12.41 16.75
N GLY A 229 15.55 -12.26 15.44
CA GLY A 229 15.59 -11.02 14.66
C GLY A 229 14.48 -10.02 14.97
N TRP A 230 14.57 -8.87 14.32
CA TRP A 230 13.60 -7.77 14.32
C TRP A 230 13.10 -7.63 12.89
N CYS A 231 11.95 -7.00 12.66
CA CYS A 231 11.38 -6.87 11.32
C CYS A 231 12.38 -6.25 10.30
N CYS A 232 13.16 -5.26 10.71
CA CYS A 232 14.24 -4.70 9.88
C CYS A 232 15.42 -5.66 9.63
N GLY A 233 15.71 -6.54 10.59
CA GLY A 233 16.75 -7.57 10.42
C GLY A 233 16.34 -8.66 9.43
N ASP A 234 15.07 -9.08 9.44
CA ASP A 234 14.54 -10.02 8.43
C ASP A 234 14.63 -9.42 7.01
N VAL A 235 14.41 -8.11 6.87
CA VAL A 235 14.61 -7.39 5.59
C VAL A 235 16.07 -7.41 5.14
N GLU A 236 17.00 -7.14 6.05
CA GLU A 236 18.44 -7.14 5.77
C GLU A 236 18.94 -8.55 5.43
N GLU A 237 18.50 -9.58 6.17
CA GLU A 237 18.82 -10.99 5.92
C GLU A 237 18.26 -11.47 4.57
N ALA A 238 17.07 -11.01 4.20
CA ALA A 238 16.50 -11.26 2.88
C ALA A 238 17.27 -10.55 1.74
N GLY A 239 18.25 -9.70 2.06
CA GLY A 239 19.07 -8.96 1.09
C GLY A 239 18.42 -7.67 0.56
N GLY A 240 17.41 -7.14 1.25
CA GLY A 240 16.81 -5.84 0.95
C GLY A 240 17.65 -4.67 1.46
N SER A 241 17.52 -3.50 0.81
CA SER A 241 18.18 -2.28 1.28
C SER A 241 17.30 -1.55 2.29
N TYR A 242 17.58 -1.75 3.59
CA TYR A 242 16.77 -1.17 4.65
C TYR A 242 17.01 0.33 4.84
N ILE A 243 15.94 1.11 4.78
CA ILE A 243 15.89 2.55 5.02
C ILE A 243 15.20 2.80 6.37
N ARG A 244 15.99 3.11 7.40
CA ARG A 244 15.50 3.21 8.78
C ARG A 244 14.47 4.33 9.04
N GLY A 245 14.56 5.42 8.28
CA GLY A 245 13.80 6.64 8.56
C GLY A 245 14.26 7.38 9.84
N PRO A 246 13.57 8.47 10.23
CA PRO A 246 13.95 9.28 11.38
C PRO A 246 13.75 8.54 12.71
N MET A 247 14.51 8.93 13.74
CA MET A 247 14.32 8.51 15.15
C MET A 247 13.13 9.26 15.76
N SER A 248 11.95 9.14 15.16
CA SER A 248 10.75 9.81 15.64
C SER A 248 9.48 9.07 15.23
N THR A 249 8.39 9.35 15.94
CA THR A 249 7.03 8.89 15.62
C THR A 249 6.31 9.83 14.65
N LYS A 250 6.98 10.86 14.13
CA LYS A 250 6.40 11.68 13.05
C LYS A 250 6.24 10.82 11.80
N PRO A 251 5.13 10.99 11.04
CA PRO A 251 4.90 10.22 9.82
C PRO A 251 6.09 10.24 8.87
N PHE A 252 6.48 9.08 8.38
CA PHE A 252 7.56 8.89 7.40
C PHE A 252 7.21 7.77 6.44
N VAL A 253 7.56 7.97 5.18
CA VAL A 253 7.38 6.98 4.11
C VAL A 253 8.64 6.96 3.26
N HIS A 254 8.94 5.79 2.71
CA HIS A 254 10.01 5.64 1.74
C HIS A 254 9.45 5.13 0.42
N THR A 255 9.75 5.84 -0.67
CA THR A 255 9.44 5.42 -2.03
C THR A 255 10.73 4.94 -2.69
N ASP A 256 10.72 3.73 -3.23
CA ASP A 256 11.85 3.18 -3.97
C ASP A 256 12.15 4.06 -5.22
N PRO A 257 13.43 4.33 -5.53
CA PRO A 257 13.79 5.17 -6.66
C PRO A 257 13.50 4.51 -8.01
N ASN A 258 13.54 3.17 -8.10
CA ASN A 258 13.45 2.42 -9.36
C ASN A 258 12.09 1.76 -9.58
N HIS A 259 11.31 1.58 -8.53
CA HIS A 259 9.99 0.96 -8.51
C HIS A 259 8.97 1.89 -7.86
N ARG A 260 7.71 1.80 -8.29
CA ARG A 260 6.55 2.40 -7.61
C ARG A 260 6.16 1.55 -6.42
N TYR A 261 7.14 1.33 -5.56
CA TYR A 261 7.05 0.61 -4.30
C TYR A 261 7.17 1.61 -3.16
N ILE A 262 6.14 1.70 -2.32
CA ILE A 262 6.06 2.63 -1.20
C ILE A 262 6.00 1.83 0.09
N SER A 263 6.95 2.07 0.97
CA SER A 263 7.06 1.41 2.27
C SER A 263 6.87 2.37 3.44
N ALA A 264 6.37 1.87 4.57
CA ALA A 264 6.14 2.63 5.80
C ALA A 264 6.42 1.78 7.05
N ARG A 265 6.63 2.43 8.20
CA ARG A 265 7.23 1.76 9.38
C ARG A 265 6.20 1.15 10.33
N PHE A 266 5.10 1.85 10.60
CA PHE A 266 4.16 1.50 11.66
C PHE A 266 2.80 2.19 11.43
N PRO A 267 1.75 1.89 12.22
CA PRO A 267 0.39 2.40 12.00
C PRO A 267 0.28 3.93 11.88
N GLY A 268 1.12 4.67 12.59
CA GLY A 268 1.13 6.14 12.53
C GLY A 268 1.60 6.73 11.19
N ASP A 269 2.22 5.92 10.32
CA ASP A 269 2.61 6.33 8.97
C ASP A 269 1.48 6.09 7.94
N ALA A 270 0.40 5.37 8.29
CA ALA A 270 -0.60 4.84 7.34
C ALA A 270 -1.28 5.92 6.46
N GLU A 271 -1.58 7.10 7.02
CA GLU A 271 -2.20 8.18 6.27
C GLU A 271 -1.24 8.76 5.22
N LEU A 272 -0.01 9.09 5.61
CA LEU A 272 1.01 9.60 4.70
C LEU A 272 1.36 8.55 3.65
N TRP A 273 1.49 7.29 4.06
CA TRP A 273 1.77 6.15 3.19
C TRP A 273 0.71 6.01 2.09
N THR A 274 -0.57 6.02 2.45
CA THR A 274 -1.65 5.89 1.46
C THR A 274 -1.71 7.11 0.53
N LYS A 275 -1.50 8.33 1.05
CA LYS A 275 -1.46 9.54 0.21
C LYS A 275 -0.30 9.48 -0.80
N THR A 276 0.85 8.95 -0.41
CA THR A 276 1.99 8.76 -1.32
C THR A 276 1.70 7.68 -2.37
N ILE A 277 1.05 6.58 -1.99
CA ILE A 277 0.57 5.56 -2.95
C ILE A 277 -0.36 6.20 -3.99
N LEU A 278 -1.33 7.01 -3.57
CA LEU A 278 -2.23 7.72 -4.48
C LEU A 278 -1.50 8.70 -5.38
N SER A 279 -0.47 9.38 -4.88
CA SER A 279 0.36 10.29 -5.69
C SER A 279 1.09 9.53 -6.80
N GLU A 280 1.75 8.42 -6.47
CA GLU A 280 2.43 7.56 -7.44
C GLU A 280 1.45 6.91 -8.44
N ALA A 281 0.26 6.53 -7.97
CA ALA A 281 -0.81 6.02 -8.82
C ALA A 281 -1.31 7.07 -9.82
N LYS A 282 -1.49 8.33 -9.38
CA LYS A 282 -1.86 9.44 -10.27
C LYS A 282 -0.78 9.74 -11.31
N GLU A 283 0.49 9.63 -10.94
CA GLU A 283 1.60 9.74 -11.89
C GLU A 283 1.60 8.59 -12.90
N ALA A 284 1.35 7.36 -12.45
CA ALA A 284 1.41 6.15 -13.27
C ALA A 284 0.20 5.97 -14.20
N PHE A 285 -1.01 6.27 -13.71
CA PHE A 285 -2.28 5.95 -14.36
C PHE A 285 -2.97 7.19 -14.94
N GLY A 286 -2.55 8.39 -14.54
CA GLY A 286 -3.26 9.64 -14.76
C GLY A 286 -4.25 9.95 -13.64
N VAL A 287 -4.95 11.09 -13.75
CA VAL A 287 -6.02 11.47 -12.82
C VAL A 287 -7.33 10.80 -13.27
N TRP A 288 -8.07 10.28 -12.30
CA TRP A 288 -9.41 9.71 -12.45
C TRP A 288 -10.42 10.49 -11.60
#